data_AF-A0AAV8ZST4-F1
#
_entry.id   AF-A0AAV8ZST4-F1
#
_cell.length_a   1.000
_cell.length_b   1.000
_cell.length_c   1.000
_cell.angle_alpha   90.00
_cell.angle_beta   90.00
_cell.angle_gamma   90.00
#
_symmetry.space_group_name_H-M   'P 1'
#
loop_
_entity.id
_entity.type
_entity.pdbx_description
1 polymer ?
#
loop_
_entity_poly.entity_id
_entity_poly.type
_entity_poly.pdbx_seq_one_letter_code
_entity_poly.pdbx_strand_id
1 'polypeptide(L)' 'MNSIYSKRKVMRKAEHPEMEDALYTWFLKRRRRGNDVPISSEILRTKAKFFYREITGKDDFSASSGWLDKF' A
#
# COMPACT_ATOMS: atom_id res chain seq x y z
N MET A 1 28.78 9.44 -16.44
CA MET A 1 28.31 8.36 -15.54
C MET A 1 26.81 8.22 -15.75
N ASN A 2 26.38 7.10 -16.34
CA ASN A 2 25.02 6.95 -16.86
C ASN A 2 23.97 6.78 -15.75
N SER A 3 22.87 7.49 -15.94
CA SER A 3 21.66 7.59 -15.13
C SER A 3 21.05 6.23 -14.76
N ILE A 4 20.97 5.92 -13.47
CA ILE A 4 20.02 4.94 -12.92
C ILE A 4 18.76 5.70 -12.51
N TYR A 5 17.93 5.97 -13.52
CA TYR A 5 16.53 6.33 -13.36
C TYR A 5 15.86 5.39 -12.36
N SER A 6 15.70 5.81 -11.10
CA SER A 6 14.62 5.29 -10.28
C SER A 6 13.34 5.96 -10.78
N LYS A 7 12.90 5.58 -11.98
CA LYS A 7 11.52 5.78 -12.44
C LYS A 7 10.66 5.01 -11.44
N ARG A 8 10.32 5.66 -10.32
CA ARG A 8 9.14 5.27 -9.55
C ARG A 8 8.03 5.25 -10.58
N LYS A 9 7.58 4.05 -10.98
CA LYS A 9 6.31 3.90 -11.68
C LYS A 9 5.33 4.63 -10.78
N VAL A 10 4.90 5.81 -11.20
CA VAL A 10 3.80 6.52 -10.54
C VAL A 10 2.60 5.64 -10.88
N MET A 11 2.37 4.64 -10.03
CA MET A 11 1.17 3.80 -10.05
C MET A 11 0.00 4.78 -9.99
N ARG A 12 -1.02 4.50 -10.81
CA ARG A 12 -2.18 5.37 -11.09
C ARG A 12 -2.58 6.14 -9.84
N LYS A 13 -2.87 7.45 -9.97
CA LYS A 13 -3.37 8.30 -8.87
C LYS A 13 -4.36 7.51 -8.02
N ALA A 14 -3.86 7.00 -6.90
CA ALA A 14 -4.64 6.38 -5.87
C ALA A 14 -5.72 7.37 -5.44
N GLU A 15 -6.87 6.87 -5.03
CA GLU A 15 -7.87 7.73 -4.39
C GLU A 15 -7.26 8.40 -3.14
N HIS A 16 -6.34 7.70 -2.47
CA HIS A 16 -5.59 8.18 -1.31
C HIS A 16 -4.09 7.81 -1.42
N PRO A 17 -3.28 8.62 -2.12
CA PRO A 17 -1.88 8.31 -2.39
C PRO A 17 -1.00 8.22 -1.14
N GLU A 18 -1.31 9.02 -0.11
CA GLU A 18 -0.57 9.00 1.16
C GLU A 18 -0.78 7.67 1.92
N MET A 19 -2.01 7.15 1.89
CA MET A 19 -2.34 5.86 2.50
C MET A 19 -1.68 4.71 1.74
N GLU A 20 -1.75 4.72 0.41
CA GLU A 20 -1.14 3.69 -0.43
C GLU A 20 0.39 3.69 -0.32
N ASP A 21 1.04 4.85 -0.26
CA ASP A 21 2.49 4.94 -0.09
C ASP A 21 2.95 4.41 1.28
N ALA A 22 2.21 4.75 2.36
CA ALA A 22 2.45 4.21 3.69
C ALA A 22 2.28 2.69 3.73
N LEU A 23 1.21 2.17 3.12
CA LEU A 23 0.93 0.75 3.01
C LEU A 23 1.99 0.01 2.19
N TYR A 24 2.40 0.56 1.05
CA TYR A 24 3.42 -0.02 0.18
C TYR A 24 4.79 -0.03 0.86
N THR A 25 5.14 1.04 1.56
CA THR A 25 6.37 1.11 2.36
C THR A 25 6.38 0.05 3.46
N TRP A 26 5.26 -0.13 4.15
CA TRP A 26 5.09 -1.19 5.15
C TRP A 26 5.21 -2.58 4.52
N PHE A 27 4.57 -2.81 3.37
CA PHE A 27 4.60 -4.07 2.62
C PHE A 27 6.04 -4.43 2.20
N LEU A 28 6.79 -3.48 1.65
CA LEU A 28 8.19 -3.67 1.27
C LEU A 28 9.07 -3.99 2.49
N LYS A 29 8.87 -3.28 3.61
CA LYS A 29 9.58 -3.59 4.87
C LYS A 29 9.27 -4.99 5.36
N ARG A 30 8.01 -5.43 5.27
CA ARG A 30 7.56 -6.76 5.68
C ARG A 30 8.18 -7.85 4.79
N ARG A 31 8.19 -7.64 3.47
CA ARG A 31 8.84 -8.54 2.50
C ARG A 31 10.36 -8.64 2.69
N ARG A 32 11.02 -7.52 2.97
CA ARG A 32 12.47 -7.48 3.26
C ARG A 32 12.86 -8.14 4.57
N ARG A 33 11.98 -8.10 5.58
CA ARG A 33 12.21 -8.73 6.89
C ARG A 33 12.12 -10.26 6.87
N GLY A 34 11.87 -10.89 5.71
CA GLY A 34 11.98 -12.33 5.55
C GLY A 34 11.03 -13.13 6.45
N ASN A 35 9.95 -12.52 6.94
CA ASN A 35 8.91 -13.29 7.61
C ASN A 35 8.10 -13.94 6.49
N ASP A 36 8.29 -15.24 6.30
CA ASP A 36 7.61 -16.13 5.33
C ASP A 36 6.08 -16.15 5.44
N VAL A 37 5.46 -15.25 6.21
CA VAL A 37 4.01 -15.12 6.27
C VAL A 37 3.54 -14.48 4.96
N PRO A 38 2.81 -15.23 4.10
CA PRO A 38 2.23 -14.64 2.91
C PRO A 38 1.30 -13.52 3.33
N ILE A 39 1.50 -12.33 2.76
CA ILE A 39 0.61 -11.20 3.00
C ILE A 39 -0.67 -11.49 2.23
N SER A 40 -1.63 -12.10 2.91
CA SER A 40 -2.96 -12.35 2.37
C SER A 40 -3.66 -11.03 2.06
N SER A 41 -4.57 -11.07 1.10
CA SER A 41 -5.47 -9.97 0.75
C SER A 41 -6.14 -9.33 1.96
N GLU A 42 -6.55 -10.14 2.94
CA GLU A 42 -7.19 -9.69 4.19
C GLU A 42 -6.26 -8.84 5.07
N ILE A 43 -4.98 -9.23 5.18
CA ILE A 43 -3.96 -8.46 5.93
C ILE A 43 -3.77 -7.11 5.26
N LEU A 44 -3.67 -7.11 3.93
CA LEU A 44 -3.49 -5.88 3.15
C LEU A 44 -4.69 -4.93 3.32
N ARG A 45 -5.92 -5.46 3.24
CA ARG A 45 -7.15 -4.68 3.46
C ARG A 45 -7.23 -4.09 4.87
N THR A 46 -6.95 -4.90 5.88
CA THR A 46 -6.94 -4.46 7.28
C THR A 46 -5.93 -3.33 7.49
N LYS A 47 -4.73 -3.48 6.91
CA LYS A 47 -3.68 -2.47 7.05
C LYS A 47 -3.97 -1.21 6.24
N ALA A 48 -4.60 -1.33 5.08
CA ALA A 48 -5.06 -0.19 4.28
C ALA A 48 -6.09 0.66 5.04
N LYS A 49 -7.10 0.01 5.65
CA LYS A 49 -8.08 0.68 6.52
C LYS A 49 -7.41 1.37 7.71
N PHE A 50 -6.47 0.68 8.36
CA PHE A 50 -5.72 1.25 9.47
C PHE A 50 -4.98 2.53 9.06
N PHE A 51 -4.21 2.49 7.95
CA PHE A 51 -3.49 3.67 7.47
C PHE A 51 -4.45 4.78 7.01
N TYR A 52 -5.55 4.43 6.35
CA TYR A 52 -6.55 5.40 5.95
C TYR A 52 -7.12 6.16 7.15
N ARG A 53 -7.47 5.43 8.22
CA ARG A 53 -8.01 6.03 9.44
C ARG A 53 -6.99 6.90 10.15
N GLU A 54 -5.74 6.46 10.23
CA GLU A 54 -4.66 7.24 10.85
C GLU A 54 -4.35 8.55 10.09
N ILE A 55 -4.42 8.52 8.76
CA ILE A 55 -4.09 9.69 7.92
C ILE A 55 -5.27 10.65 7.78
N THR A 56 -6.47 10.11 7.54
CA THR A 56 -7.66 10.93 7.23
C THR A 56 -8.56 11.18 8.43
N GLY A 57 -8.41 10.41 9.52
CA GLY A 57 -9.33 10.40 10.65
C GLY A 57 -10.70 9.80 10.35
N LYS A 58 -10.90 9.20 9.16
CA LYS A 58 -12.18 8.66 8.69
C LYS A 58 -12.15 7.14 8.57
N ASP A 59 -13.31 6.51 8.61
CA ASP A 59 -13.46 5.06 8.43
C ASP A 59 -14.18 4.70 7.12
N ASP A 60 -14.42 5.68 6.24
CA ASP A 60 -15.18 5.50 5.00
C ASP A 60 -14.45 4.67 3.92
N PHE A 61 -13.18 4.34 4.14
CA PHE A 61 -12.39 3.61 3.16
C PHE A 61 -12.73 2.12 3.15
N SER A 62 -13.31 1.69 2.04
CA SER A 62 -13.55 0.28 1.76
C SER A 62 -12.46 -0.27 0.85
N ALA A 63 -11.57 -1.07 1.42
CA ALA A 63 -10.57 -1.85 0.70
C ALA A 63 -11.22 -3.00 -0.10
N SER A 64 -12.04 -2.63 -1.08
CA SER A 64 -12.81 -3.54 -1.92
C SER A 64 -11.90 -4.45 -2.75
N SER A 65 -12.45 -5.54 -3.28
CA SER A 65 -11.72 -6.41 -4.21
C SER A 65 -11.20 -5.64 -5.42
N GLY A 66 -11.98 -4.73 -5.99
CA GLY A 66 -11.58 -3.91 -7.15
C GLY A 66 -10.49 -2.88 -6.84
N TRP A 67 -10.39 -2.41 -5.59
CA TRP A 67 -9.24 -1.60 -5.16
C TRP A 67 -7.99 -2.48 -5.00
N LEU A 68 -8.15 -3.65 -4.38
CA LEU A 68 -7.05 -4.59 -4.17
C LEU A 68 -6.43 -5.09 -5.48
N ASP A 69 -7.24 -5.32 -6.52
CA ASP A 69 -6.79 -5.70 -7.86
C ASP A 69 -5.91 -4.63 -8.53
N LYS A 70 -6.03 -3.37 -8.09
CA LYS A 70 -5.28 -2.23 -8.62
C LYS A 70 -4.05 -1.87 -7.78
N PHE A 71 -3.91 -2.43 -6.58
CA PHE A 71 -2.81 -2.21 -5.64
C PHE A 71 -1.64 -3.16 -5.92
#